data_AF-A0A1Q3H1W9-F1
#
_entry.id   AF-A0A1Q3H1W9-F1
#
_cell.length_a   1.000
_cell.length_b   1.000
_cell.length_c   1.000
_cell.angle_alpha   90.00
_cell.angle_beta   90.00
_cell.angle_gamma   90.00
#
_symmetry.space_group_name_H-M   'P 1'
#
loop_
_entity.id
_entity.type
_entity.pdbx_description
1 polymer ?
#
loop_
_entity_poly.entity_id
_entity_poly.type
_entity_poly.pdbx_seq_one_letter_code
_entity_poly.pdbx_strand_id
1 'polypeptide(L)'
;MLLEENTLTLEAPVNNVNPYAALKDIDVIDPFTDEDRETLELVREVLRKRNAIDRFGITLLHDHFEVNDDEILLETCDHETRTLTIRPYRNEELKEADIDEDGYVQTNWRFDQNDPKNLLCMTFCSRTNGFHIPKHDPIIFN
;
A
#
# COMPACT_ATOMS: atom_id res chain seq x y z
N MET A 1 -19.16 -4.23 -34.70
CA MET A 1 -18.10 -4.81 -33.85
C MET A 1 -17.58 -3.65 -33.02
N LEU A 2 -18.28 -3.36 -31.92
CA LEU A 2 -17.99 -2.26 -31.02
C LEU A 2 -17.28 -2.88 -29.83
N LEU A 3 -16.08 -2.36 -29.53
CA LEU A 3 -15.35 -2.70 -28.32
C LEU A 3 -16.09 -2.03 -27.17
N GLU A 4 -16.65 -2.82 -26.27
CA GLU A 4 -17.27 -2.31 -25.04
C GLU A 4 -16.15 -1.73 -24.17
N GLU A 5 -16.27 -0.44 -23.87
CA GLU A 5 -15.46 0.26 -22.89
C GLU A 5 -15.75 -0.37 -21.52
N ASN A 6 -14.81 -1.18 -21.04
CA ASN A 6 -14.83 -1.71 -19.69
C ASN A 6 -14.46 -0.57 -18.72
N THR A 7 -15.41 0.31 -18.46
CA THR A 7 -15.37 1.21 -17.30
C THR A 7 -15.49 0.34 -16.06
N LEU A 8 -14.34 -0.06 -15.52
CA LEU A 8 -14.24 -0.60 -14.18
C LEU A 8 -14.59 0.56 -13.23
N THR A 9 -15.89 0.78 -12.98
CA THR A 9 -16.30 1.55 -11.83
C THR A 9 -15.82 0.77 -10.62
N LEU A 10 -14.69 1.20 -10.06
CA LEU A 10 -14.27 0.80 -8.73
C LEU A 10 -15.31 1.38 -7.76
N GLU A 11 -16.45 0.71 -7.63
CA GLU A 11 -17.01 0.50 -6.30
C GLU A 11 -15.99 -0.37 -5.57
N ALA A 12 -14.81 0.18 -5.24
CA ALA A 12 -13.83 -0.52 -4.45
C ALA A 12 -14.57 -0.88 -3.16
N PRO A 13 -14.77 -2.19 -2.87
CA PRO A 13 -15.41 -2.57 -1.65
C PRO A 13 -14.59 -1.93 -0.53
N VAL A 14 -15.27 -1.17 0.34
CA VAL A 14 -14.66 -0.68 1.58
C VAL A 14 -14.17 -1.93 2.28
N ASN A 15 -12.86 -2.11 2.29
CA ASN A 15 -12.27 -3.34 2.73
C ASN A 15 -12.28 -3.28 4.25
N ASN A 16 -13.32 -3.83 4.88
CA ASN A 16 -13.52 -3.82 6.34
C ASN A 16 -12.64 -4.84 7.06
N VAL A 17 -11.51 -5.22 6.45
CA VAL A 17 -10.59 -6.20 7.01
C VAL A 17 -9.27 -5.49 7.20
N ASN A 18 -8.90 -5.24 8.46
CA ASN A 18 -7.58 -4.73 8.81
C ASN A 18 -6.51 -5.69 8.29
N PRO A 19 -5.70 -5.29 7.29
CA PRO A 19 -4.74 -6.20 6.70
C PRO A 19 -3.46 -6.30 7.53
N TYR A 20 -3.37 -5.60 8.68
CA TYR A 20 -2.31 -5.71 9.69
C TYR A 20 -2.67 -6.65 10.84
N ALA A 21 -3.96 -6.99 11.05
CA ALA A 21 -4.44 -7.72 12.23
C ALA A 21 -3.76 -9.08 12.50
N ALA A 22 -3.23 -9.72 11.46
CA ALA A 22 -2.54 -11.01 11.54
C ALA A 22 -1.01 -10.89 11.58
N LEU A 23 -0.46 -9.68 11.60
CA LEU A 23 0.97 -9.44 11.65
C LEU A 23 1.45 -9.45 13.10
N LYS A 24 2.72 -9.81 13.30
CA LYS A 24 3.39 -9.69 14.59
C LYS A 24 3.98 -8.28 14.71
N ASP A 25 4.07 -7.79 15.94
CA ASP A 25 4.88 -6.62 16.27
C ASP A 25 6.34 -6.86 15.85
N ILE A 26 6.99 -5.81 15.33
CA ILE A 26 8.39 -5.85 14.88
C ILE A 26 9.35 -6.40 15.93
N ASP A 27 9.10 -6.14 17.22
CA ASP A 27 9.97 -6.54 18.32
C ASP A 27 9.97 -8.06 18.57
N VAL A 28 9.02 -8.79 17.96
CA VAL A 28 8.88 -10.25 18.13
C VAL A 28 8.91 -11.02 16.81
N ILE A 29 9.42 -10.41 15.73
CA ILE A 29 9.66 -11.09 14.47
C ILE A 29 10.85 -12.05 14.59
N ASP A 30 10.72 -13.22 13.97
CA ASP A 30 11.78 -14.22 13.91
C ASP A 30 13.00 -13.67 13.14
N PRO A 31 14.24 -13.92 13.58
CA PRO A 31 15.43 -13.46 12.88
C PRO A 31 15.52 -13.99 11.44
N PHE A 32 16.10 -13.20 10.54
CA PHE A 32 16.33 -13.59 9.15
C PHE A 32 17.24 -14.83 9.04
N THR A 33 16.79 -15.83 8.30
CA THR A 33 17.44 -17.14 8.16
C THR A 33 18.01 -17.39 6.76
N ASP A 34 18.72 -18.51 6.59
CA ASP A 34 19.18 -18.94 5.27
C ASP A 34 18.03 -19.42 4.37
N GLU A 35 16.95 -19.97 4.94
CA GLU A 35 15.74 -20.34 4.19
C GLU A 35 15.03 -19.10 3.64
N ASP A 36 15.00 -18.00 4.42
CA ASP A 36 14.49 -16.72 3.94
C ASP A 36 15.34 -16.17 2.78
N ARG A 37 16.67 -16.31 2.87
CA ARG A 37 17.58 -15.92 1.79
C ARG A 37 17.29 -16.69 0.51
N GLU A 38 17.17 -18.02 0.59
CA GLU A 38 16.83 -18.87 -0.56
C GLU A 38 15.48 -18.45 -1.16
N THR A 39 14.50 -18.15 -0.32
CA THR A 39 13.18 -17.64 -0.74
C THR A 39 13.30 -16.31 -1.50
N LEU A 40 14.05 -15.34 -0.98
CA LEU A 40 14.24 -14.05 -1.65
C LEU A 40 14.99 -14.18 -2.98
N GLU A 41 15.93 -15.13 -3.10
CA GLU A 41 16.61 -15.42 -4.36
C GLU A 41 15.63 -15.91 -5.43
N LEU A 42 14.67 -16.76 -5.06
CA LEU A 42 13.63 -17.22 -5.98
C LEU A 42 12.74 -16.07 -6.46
N VAL A 43 12.34 -15.15 -5.56
CA VAL A 43 11.55 -13.98 -5.95
C VAL A 43 12.35 -13.06 -6.87
N ARG A 44 13.63 -12.81 -6.55
CA ARG A 44 14.53 -12.03 -7.41
C ARG A 44 14.59 -12.61 -8.82
N GLU A 45 14.70 -13.92 -8.96
CA GLU A 45 14.73 -14.58 -10.27
C GLU A 45 13.42 -14.44 -11.05
N VAL A 46 12.26 -14.43 -10.38
CA VAL A 46 10.97 -14.12 -11.03
C VAL A 46 10.94 -12.69 -11.53
N LEU A 47 11.30 -11.70 -10.70
CA LEU A 47 11.31 -10.29 -11.08
C LEU A 47 12.28 -10.01 -12.23
N ARG A 48 13.47 -10.63 -12.18
CA ARG A 48 14.47 -10.55 -13.26
C ARG A 48 13.91 -11.11 -14.57
N LYS A 49 13.28 -12.29 -14.56
CA LYS A 49 12.68 -12.91 -15.76
C LYS A 49 11.53 -12.09 -16.36
N ARG A 50 10.91 -11.23 -15.56
CA ARG A 50 9.81 -10.35 -15.99
C ARG A 50 10.26 -8.91 -16.29
N ASN A 51 11.56 -8.61 -16.27
CA ASN A 51 12.11 -7.26 -16.40
C ASN A 51 11.47 -6.27 -15.42
N ALA A 52 11.31 -6.68 -14.17
CA ALA A 52 10.64 -5.89 -13.13
C ALA A 52 11.51 -5.67 -11.87
N ILE A 53 12.81 -5.97 -11.96
CA ILE A 53 13.77 -5.89 -10.84
C ILE A 53 14.03 -4.44 -10.37
N ASP A 54 13.78 -3.48 -11.25
CA ASP A 54 13.87 -2.04 -11.02
C ASP A 54 12.52 -1.41 -10.65
N ARG A 55 11.44 -2.19 -10.68
CA ARG A 55 10.07 -1.73 -10.44
C ARG A 55 9.51 -2.19 -9.10
N PHE A 56 9.79 -3.43 -8.71
CA PHE A 56 9.21 -4.03 -7.51
C PHE A 56 10.28 -4.49 -6.53
N GLY A 57 9.94 -4.40 -5.24
CA GLY A 57 10.75 -4.87 -4.13
C GLY A 57 9.91 -5.68 -3.15
N ILE A 58 10.53 -6.05 -2.02
CA ILE A 58 9.90 -6.81 -0.93
C ILE A 58 10.18 -6.05 0.36
N THR A 59 9.20 -6.02 1.26
CA THR A 59 9.37 -5.55 2.63
C THR A 59 8.97 -6.65 3.61
N LEU A 60 9.49 -6.59 4.83
CA LEU A 60 9.09 -7.48 5.92
C LEU A 60 7.66 -7.14 6.36
N LEU A 61 6.81 -8.15 6.51
CA LEU A 61 5.46 -7.98 7.06
C LEU A 61 5.52 -7.97 8.58
N HIS A 62 5.15 -6.85 9.18
CA HIS A 62 5.06 -6.62 10.63
C HIS A 62 4.09 -5.48 10.89
N ASP A 63 3.64 -5.31 12.13
CA ASP A 63 3.07 -4.06 12.59
C ASP A 63 4.09 -3.29 13.47
N HIS A 64 3.84 -1.99 13.61
CA HIS A 64 4.53 -1.12 14.57
C HIS A 64 3.61 -0.64 15.71
N PHE A 65 2.30 -0.70 15.47
CA PHE A 65 1.22 -0.23 16.32
C PHE A 65 -0.12 -0.68 15.73
N GLU A 66 -1.17 -0.55 16.54
CA GLU A 66 -2.53 -0.93 16.17
C GLU A 66 -3.09 -0.05 15.02
N VAL A 67 -3.56 -0.70 13.96
CA VAL A 67 -4.34 -0.09 12.87
C VAL A 67 -5.77 -0.63 12.99
N ASN A 68 -6.79 0.21 12.94
CA ASN A 68 -8.19 -0.25 13.07
C ASN A 68 -8.73 -0.81 11.74
N ASP A 69 -9.87 -1.52 11.80
CA ASP A 69 -10.55 -2.09 10.62
C ASP A 69 -11.00 -1.04 9.61
N ASP A 70 -11.24 0.20 10.05
CA ASP A 70 -11.62 1.34 9.22
C ASP A 70 -10.44 2.25 8.87
N GLU A 71 -9.19 1.82 9.13
CA GLU A 71 -7.98 2.59 8.87
C GLU A 71 -7.05 1.92 7.85
N ILE A 72 -6.25 2.74 7.18
CA ILE A 72 -5.14 2.30 6.34
C ILE A 72 -3.95 3.25 6.53
N LEU A 73 -2.74 2.77 6.28
CA LEU A 73 -1.56 3.62 6.35
C LEU A 73 -1.46 4.50 5.11
N LEU A 74 -1.24 5.80 5.32
CA LEU A 74 -0.89 6.75 4.28
C LEU A 74 0.55 7.24 4.50
N GLU A 75 1.37 7.06 3.48
CA GLU A 75 2.69 7.66 3.32
C GLU A 75 2.56 9.05 2.66
N THR A 76 3.17 10.05 3.28
CA THR A 76 3.32 11.38 2.70
C THR A 76 4.80 11.75 2.63
N CYS A 77 5.17 12.50 1.59
CA CYS A 77 6.56 12.91 1.36
C CYS A 77 6.67 14.43 1.36
N ASP A 78 7.52 14.96 2.25
CA ASP A 78 7.96 16.34 2.25
C ASP A 78 9.39 16.41 1.69
N HIS A 79 9.52 16.93 0.47
CA HIS A 79 10.80 17.06 -0.23
C HIS A 79 11.69 18.18 0.31
N GLU A 80 11.12 19.23 0.91
CA GLU A 80 11.88 20.36 1.43
C GLU A 80 12.63 19.94 2.70
N THR A 81 11.92 19.25 3.60
CA THR A 81 12.50 18.74 4.84
C THR A 81 13.11 17.35 4.69
N ARG A 82 12.91 16.69 3.54
CA ARG A 82 13.33 15.31 3.25
C ARG A 82 12.77 14.31 4.25
N THR A 83 11.48 14.44 4.55
CA THR A 83 10.77 13.62 5.53
C THR A 83 9.73 12.75 4.85
N LEU A 84 9.73 11.46 5.18
CA LEU A 84 8.61 10.55 4.90
C LEU A 84 7.84 10.34 6.20
N THR A 85 6.52 10.50 6.15
CA THR A 85 5.63 10.24 7.28
C THR A 85 4.65 9.14 6.89
N ILE A 86 4.53 8.12 7.71
CA ILE A 86 3.51 7.08 7.57
C ILE A 86 2.63 7.13 8.81
N ARG A 87 1.31 7.25 8.63
CA ARG A 87 0.33 7.25 9.73
C ARG A 87 -1.00 6.63 9.32
N PRO A 88 -1.80 6.10 10.27
CA PRO A 88 -3.18 5.71 10.00
C PRO A 88 -4.02 6.89 9.53
N TYR A 89 -4.88 6.60 8.57
CA TYR A 89 -5.97 7.44 8.11
C TYR A 89 -7.22 6.61 8.03
N ARG A 90 -8.37 7.21 8.35
CA ARG A 90 -9.65 6.54 8.20
C ARG A 90 -10.00 6.40 6.72
N ASN A 91 -10.59 5.27 6.37
CA ASN A 91 -11.03 4.98 5.01
C ASN A 91 -12.01 6.03 4.48
N GLU A 92 -12.83 6.63 5.34
CA GLU A 92 -13.75 7.71 4.96
C GLU A 92 -13.03 8.98 4.51
N GLU A 93 -11.92 9.34 5.15
CA GLU A 93 -11.09 10.50 4.79
C GLU A 93 -10.37 10.31 3.45
N LEU A 94 -10.18 9.05 3.03
CA LEU A 94 -9.56 8.71 1.76
C LEU A 94 -10.54 8.66 0.60
N LYS A 95 -11.80 8.28 0.84
CA LYS A 95 -12.86 8.20 -0.20
C LYS A 95 -13.15 9.54 -0.86
N GLU A 96 -12.85 10.64 -0.18
CA GLU A 96 -13.08 11.99 -0.70
C GLU A 96 -11.99 12.46 -1.67
N ALA A 97 -10.89 11.70 -1.81
CA ALA A 97 -9.83 11.95 -2.75
C ALA A 97 -9.71 10.80 -3.76
N ASP A 98 -9.77 11.14 -5.05
CA ASP A 98 -9.78 10.15 -6.13
C ASP A 98 -8.43 9.42 -6.20
N ILE A 99 -8.45 8.09 -6.03
CA ILE A 99 -7.26 7.24 -5.97
C ILE A 99 -6.55 7.19 -7.34
N ASP A 100 -7.25 7.49 -8.44
CA ASP A 100 -6.70 7.31 -9.79
C ASP A 100 -6.42 8.63 -10.54
N GLU A 101 -7.07 9.75 -10.17
CA GLU A 101 -6.94 11.00 -10.93
C GLU A 101 -6.04 12.06 -10.29
N ASP A 102 -5.98 12.22 -8.95
CA ASP A 102 -5.07 13.22 -8.32
C ASP A 102 -4.82 13.07 -6.79
N GLY A 103 -5.22 11.99 -6.13
CA GLY A 103 -5.15 11.87 -4.66
C GLY A 103 -4.02 10.97 -4.14
N TYR A 104 -4.03 9.70 -4.54
CA TYR A 104 -3.21 8.66 -3.90
C TYR A 104 -2.62 7.68 -4.91
N VAL A 105 -1.64 6.88 -4.50
CA VAL A 105 -1.14 5.74 -5.28
C VAL A 105 -0.84 4.61 -4.33
N GLN A 106 -1.24 3.39 -4.68
CA GLN A 106 -0.87 2.21 -3.90
C GLN A 106 0.64 1.98 -4.01
N THR A 107 1.33 1.76 -2.89
CA THR A 107 2.79 1.55 -2.86
C THR A 107 3.19 0.29 -2.12
N ASN A 108 2.28 -0.31 -1.35
CA ASN A 108 2.52 -1.54 -0.60
C ASN A 108 1.33 -2.49 -0.70
N TRP A 109 1.59 -3.75 -1.03
CA TRP A 109 0.58 -4.78 -1.16
C TRP A 109 0.95 -6.04 -0.38
N ARG A 110 -0.07 -6.72 0.11
CA ARG A 110 0.01 -8.04 0.74
C ARG A 110 -0.87 -9.02 -0.04
N PHE A 111 -0.37 -10.22 -0.28
CA PHE A 111 -1.21 -11.32 -0.79
C PHE A 111 -2.22 -11.73 0.29
N ASP A 112 -3.50 -11.85 -0.07
CA ASP A 112 -4.53 -12.36 0.83
C ASP A 112 -4.19 -13.80 1.22
N GLN A 113 -4.25 -14.08 2.52
CA GLN A 113 -3.98 -15.42 3.06
C GLN A 113 -5.06 -16.43 2.65
N ASN A 114 -6.26 -15.98 2.33
CA ASN A 114 -7.40 -16.82 1.95
C ASN A 114 -7.49 -17.04 0.43
N ASP A 115 -6.97 -16.12 -0.37
CA ASP A 115 -6.88 -16.26 -1.82
C ASP A 115 -5.55 -15.67 -2.35
N PRO A 116 -4.58 -16.51 -2.74
CA PRO A 116 -3.28 -16.03 -3.24
C PRO A 116 -3.37 -15.27 -4.57
N LYS A 117 -4.54 -15.24 -5.21
CA LYS A 117 -4.80 -14.41 -6.40
C LYS A 117 -5.24 -12.99 -6.04
N ASN A 118 -5.65 -12.75 -4.80
CA ASN A 118 -6.06 -11.44 -4.33
C ASN A 118 -4.87 -10.70 -3.70
N LEU A 119 -4.73 -9.44 -4.10
CA LEU A 119 -3.78 -8.48 -3.53
C LEU A 119 -4.56 -7.45 -2.73
N LEU A 120 -4.12 -7.23 -1.49
CA LEU A 120 -4.64 -6.20 -0.59
C LEU A 120 -3.65 -5.04 -0.57
N CYS A 121 -4.13 -3.81 -0.72
CA CYS A 121 -3.30 -2.63 -0.48
C CYS A 121 -3.15 -2.42 1.03
N MET A 122 -1.90 -2.20 1.47
CA MET A 122 -1.53 -1.94 2.87
C MET A 122 -1.23 -0.47 3.11
N THR A 123 -0.66 0.21 2.10
CA THR A 123 -0.16 1.58 2.22
C THR A 123 -0.35 2.32 0.90
N PHE A 124 -0.80 3.55 1.00
CA PHE A 124 -0.90 4.49 -0.12
C PHE A 124 0.14 5.59 0.03
N CYS A 125 0.52 6.23 -1.07
CA CYS A 125 1.30 7.47 -1.09
C CYS A 125 0.43 8.60 -1.64
N SER A 126 0.44 9.78 -1.01
CA SER A 126 -0.30 10.93 -1.55
C SER A 126 0.42 11.63 -2.70
N ARG A 127 -0.36 12.09 -3.68
CA ARG A 127 0.10 12.85 -4.85
C ARG A 127 -0.66 14.18 -4.93
N THR A 128 -0.05 15.20 -5.52
CA THR A 128 -0.76 16.46 -5.82
C THR A 128 -0.23 17.02 -7.14
N ASN A 129 -1.09 17.13 -8.17
CA ASN A 129 -0.75 17.68 -9.49
C ASN A 129 0.43 16.97 -10.19
N GLY A 130 0.54 15.64 -10.06
CA GLY A 130 1.63 14.86 -10.67
C GLY A 130 3.03 15.10 -10.08
N PHE A 131 3.15 15.88 -9.00
CA PHE A 131 4.38 16.05 -8.23
C PHE A 131 4.12 15.68 -6.76
N HIS A 132 5.19 15.33 -6.05
CA HIS A 132 5.16 15.25 -4.59
C HIS A 132 5.38 16.67 -4.05
N ILE A 133 4.29 17.39 -3.73
CA ILE A 133 4.37 18.74 -3.18
C ILE A 133 3.81 18.71 -1.75
N PRO A 134 4.44 19.41 -0.77
CA PRO A 134 3.98 19.45 0.61
C PRO A 134 2.51 19.84 0.68
N LYS A 135 1.67 18.92 1.15
CA LYS A 135 0.33 19.25 1.63
C LYS A 135 0.09 18.60 2.98
N HIS A 136 -0.04 19.46 3.97
CA HIS A 136 -0.92 19.24 5.11
C HIS A 136 -2.26 19.91 4.76
N ASP A 137 -3.17 19.17 4.14
CA ASP A 137 -4.57 19.60 4.07
C ASP A 137 -5.35 18.82 5.13
N PRO A 138 -5.86 19.48 6.19
CA PRO A 138 -7.02 18.95 6.88
C PRO A 138 -8.20 19.11 5.93
N ILE A 139 -8.63 18.01 5.31
CA ILE A 139 -9.92 17.97 4.63
C ILE A 139 -10.98 17.87 5.74
N ILE A 140 -11.63 19.01 6.00
CA ILE A 140 -12.84 19.10 6.80
C ILE A 140 -13.95 19.47 5.82
N PHE A 141 -14.86 18.54 5.53
CA PHE A 141 -16.15 18.89 4.95
C PHE A 141 -17.18 19.04 6.07
N ASN A 142 -17.93 20.14 6.01
CA ASN A 142 -19.16 20.33 6.78
C ASN A 142 -20.30 19.52 6.18
#